data_AF-A0AAP5HC90-F1
#
_entry.id   AF-A0AAP5HC90-F1
#
_cell.length_a   1.000
_cell.length_b   1.000
_cell.length_c   1.000
_cell.angle_alpha   90.00
_cell.angle_beta   90.00
_cell.angle_gamma   90.00
#
_symmetry.space_group_name_H-M   'P 1'
#
loop_
_entity.id
_entity.type
_entity.pdbx_description
1 polymer ?
#
loop_
_entity_poly.entity_id
_entity_poly.type
_entity_poly.pdbx_seq_one_letter_code
_entity_poly.pdbx_strand_id
1 'polypeptide(L)'
;MPTFSYQFYPLNEDPLSGAADVDLTTQEVENAGLKEVLQAPGAKFGTWSLFDALLAAGQPEFVFTEPLGRSREVKTALSGLFGRFVARAYAEKHLGYTYFETLVRPLPKLLTRGPTAEVQGITRGDLPDWVAWNPSEQRIAIIEAKGSHHPAGPYEALERASAQAKRAWVVGPHGPVQFKRYAIATRWGIHNQSEPHLWVDDPLVDGDSDPELLAHIGQGIERRHYASLLKGLGHIELAKAIIGLTNAPPGVIEDQRNAAIDALKSATALNARDPGAPADADDGVSVIGAYVTRGAILHPEADLSERDRTRFEELGLKPTLVGIPRERLQNSILGQGDAGSDAVYAKLAIPNVIVDRSGVVIQRSRRTAEET
;
A
#
# COMPACT_ATOMS: atom_id res chain seq x y z
N MET A 1 6.13 -0.12 -20.09
CA MET A 1 6.03 -0.11 -18.62
C MET A 1 7.22 -0.88 -18.09
N PRO A 2 7.85 -0.46 -16.97
CA PRO A 2 8.99 -1.16 -16.43
C PRO A 2 8.62 -2.58 -15.94
N THR A 3 9.48 -3.57 -16.19
CA THR A 3 9.26 -4.98 -15.82
C THR A 3 10.33 -5.52 -14.87
N PHE A 4 10.03 -6.68 -14.26
CA PHE A 4 10.97 -7.55 -13.56
C PHE A 4 10.93 -8.94 -14.20
N SER A 5 12.09 -9.60 -14.30
CA SER A 5 12.11 -11.04 -14.58
C SER A 5 11.45 -11.79 -13.42
N TYR A 6 10.52 -12.68 -13.75
CA TYR A 6 9.55 -13.20 -12.81
C TYR A 6 9.67 -14.72 -12.63
N GLN A 7 9.48 -15.16 -11.39
CA GLN A 7 9.31 -16.58 -11.07
C GLN A 7 8.30 -16.71 -9.94
N PHE A 8 7.44 -17.72 -10.03
CA PHE A 8 6.45 -18.04 -9.02
C PHE A 8 6.50 -19.54 -8.69
N TYR A 9 6.45 -19.85 -7.41
CA TYR A 9 6.39 -21.21 -6.91
C TYR A 9 5.22 -21.38 -5.93
N PRO A 10 4.41 -22.45 -6.06
CA PRO A 10 4.45 -23.46 -7.13
C PRO A 10 3.83 -22.93 -8.44
N LEU A 11 4.37 -23.33 -9.58
CA LEU A 11 4.01 -22.76 -10.90
C LEU A 11 2.52 -22.90 -11.26
N ASN A 12 1.84 -23.94 -10.76
CA ASN A 12 0.42 -24.18 -11.01
C ASN A 12 -0.51 -23.19 -10.28
N GLU A 13 0.00 -22.45 -9.31
CA GLU A 13 -0.71 -21.41 -8.57
C GLU A 13 -0.34 -20.00 -9.06
N ASP A 14 0.45 -19.89 -10.13
CA ASP A 14 0.93 -18.61 -10.65
C ASP A 14 -0.23 -17.77 -11.22
N PRO A 15 -0.51 -16.58 -10.65
CA PRO A 15 -1.54 -15.68 -11.18
C PRO A 15 -1.26 -15.20 -12.61
N LEU A 16 -0.01 -15.25 -13.06
CA LEU A 16 0.42 -14.83 -14.39
C LEU A 16 0.58 -15.98 -15.38
N SER A 17 0.10 -17.19 -15.02
CA SER A 17 0.04 -18.34 -15.91
C SER A 17 1.38 -18.70 -16.58
N GLY A 18 2.49 -18.57 -15.83
CA GLY A 18 3.83 -18.91 -16.29
C GLY A 18 4.52 -17.81 -17.11
N ALA A 19 4.10 -16.55 -16.97
CA ALA A 19 4.78 -15.42 -17.60
C ALA A 19 6.27 -15.38 -17.19
N ALA A 20 7.14 -14.97 -18.11
CA ALA A 20 8.57 -14.81 -17.83
C ALA A 20 8.88 -13.48 -17.10
N ASP A 21 8.00 -12.50 -17.24
CA ASP A 21 8.16 -11.16 -16.69
C ASP A 21 6.86 -10.70 -16.02
N VAL A 22 7.00 -9.80 -15.04
CA VAL A 22 5.88 -9.13 -14.38
C VAL A 22 5.99 -7.63 -14.56
N ASP A 23 4.87 -7.00 -14.92
CA ASP A 23 4.78 -5.56 -15.12
C ASP A 23 4.30 -4.84 -13.85
N LEU A 24 5.01 -3.79 -13.47
CA LEU A 24 4.59 -2.83 -12.47
C LEU A 24 4.88 -1.43 -13.00
N THR A 25 3.96 -0.50 -12.88
CA THR A 25 4.25 0.90 -13.20
C THR A 25 5.00 1.54 -12.05
N THR A 26 5.82 2.56 -12.35
CA THR A 26 6.44 3.38 -11.30
C THR A 26 5.39 3.94 -10.35
N GLN A 27 4.23 4.35 -10.88
CA GLN A 27 3.14 4.88 -10.08
C GLN A 27 2.54 3.84 -9.13
N GLU A 28 2.40 2.58 -9.54
CA GLU A 28 1.94 1.48 -8.68
C GLU A 28 2.91 1.25 -7.51
N VAL A 29 4.22 1.21 -7.79
CA VAL A 29 5.25 1.03 -6.75
C VAL A 29 5.32 2.23 -5.80
N GLU A 30 5.20 3.45 -6.31
CA GLU A 30 5.16 4.66 -5.47
C GLU A 30 3.92 4.73 -4.59
N ASN A 31 2.74 4.37 -5.14
CA ASN A 31 1.50 4.32 -4.37
C ASN A 31 1.61 3.29 -3.24
N ALA A 32 2.13 2.09 -3.54
CA ALA A 32 2.41 1.07 -2.53
C ALA A 32 3.40 1.57 -1.47
N GLY A 33 4.45 2.27 -1.90
CA GLY A 33 5.45 2.83 -1.01
C GLY A 33 4.93 3.92 -0.07
N LEU A 34 4.04 4.80 -0.56
CA LEU A 34 3.36 5.75 0.31
C LEU A 34 2.58 5.02 1.40
N LYS A 35 1.73 4.06 1.01
CA LYS A 35 0.88 3.34 1.98
C LYS A 35 1.74 2.63 3.02
N GLU A 36 2.85 2.04 2.58
CA GLU A 36 3.84 1.43 3.46
C GLU A 36 4.41 2.45 4.45
N VAL A 37 4.81 3.64 4.00
CA VAL A 37 5.35 4.68 4.89
C VAL A 37 4.29 5.25 5.83
N LEU A 38 3.07 5.49 5.36
CA LEU A 38 1.97 6.00 6.18
C LEU A 38 1.57 5.04 7.31
N GLN A 39 1.71 3.74 7.07
CA GLN A 39 1.39 2.71 8.06
C GLN A 39 2.60 2.36 8.95
N ALA A 40 3.83 2.68 8.54
CA ALA A 40 5.04 2.46 9.31
C ALA A 40 5.22 3.51 10.44
N PRO A 41 5.64 3.10 11.65
CA PRO A 41 6.00 4.04 12.70
C PRO A 41 7.25 4.88 12.32
N GLY A 42 7.19 6.19 12.52
CA GLY A 42 8.36 7.07 12.59
C GLY A 42 8.85 7.69 11.27
N ALA A 43 8.65 7.04 10.12
CA ALA A 43 9.00 7.63 8.83
C ALA A 43 7.81 8.42 8.27
N LYS A 44 8.00 9.70 7.95
CA LYS A 44 7.05 10.51 7.18
C LYS A 44 7.74 10.92 5.88
N PHE A 45 7.72 10.05 4.88
CA PHE A 45 8.10 10.45 3.52
C PHE A 45 6.92 11.14 2.87
N GLY A 46 7.17 12.25 2.18
CA GLY A 46 6.14 12.89 1.38
C GLY A 46 6.55 13.26 -0.03
N THR A 47 7.54 12.57 -0.61
CA THR A 47 7.84 12.72 -2.05
C THR A 47 7.08 11.70 -2.88
N TRP A 48 6.48 12.20 -3.98
CA TRP A 48 5.71 11.44 -4.97
C TRP A 48 6.46 11.29 -6.32
N SER A 49 7.77 11.13 -6.23
CA SER A 49 8.68 11.02 -7.38
C SER A 49 9.99 10.42 -6.91
N LEU A 50 9.90 9.38 -6.07
CA LEU A 50 11.08 8.79 -5.45
C LEU A 50 11.94 8.13 -6.52
N PHE A 51 11.29 7.51 -7.51
CA PHE A 51 11.98 6.72 -8.51
C PHE A 51 12.36 7.52 -9.76
N ASP A 52 11.68 8.63 -10.07
CA ASP A 52 11.99 9.47 -11.24
C ASP A 52 13.46 9.93 -11.29
N ALA A 53 14.04 10.25 -10.13
CA ALA A 53 15.44 10.66 -10.03
C ALA A 53 16.43 9.48 -9.89
N LEU A 54 15.93 8.29 -9.62
CA LEU A 54 16.76 7.12 -9.29
C LEU A 54 16.85 6.13 -10.46
N LEU A 55 15.80 6.01 -11.27
CA LEU A 55 15.73 5.05 -12.39
C LEU A 55 16.43 5.57 -13.64
N ALA A 56 17.03 4.65 -14.40
CA ALA A 56 17.67 4.94 -15.67
C ALA A 56 16.62 5.29 -16.74
N ALA A 57 16.76 6.47 -17.35
CA ALA A 57 15.80 6.95 -18.35
C ALA A 57 15.75 6.04 -19.60
N GLY A 58 14.54 5.80 -20.11
CA GLY A 58 14.31 5.06 -21.35
C GLY A 58 14.48 3.54 -21.23
N GLN A 59 14.70 3.00 -20.03
CA GLN A 59 14.78 1.55 -19.82
C GLN A 59 13.38 0.93 -19.67
N PRO A 60 13.12 -0.23 -20.29
CA PRO A 60 11.87 -0.98 -20.13
C PRO A 60 11.81 -1.76 -18.81
N GLU A 61 12.81 -1.62 -17.94
CA GLU A 61 13.01 -2.40 -16.72
C GLU A 61 13.24 -1.48 -15.51
N PHE A 62 12.96 -1.96 -14.29
CA PHE A 62 13.27 -1.23 -13.05
C PHE A 62 14.77 -1.25 -12.72
N VAL A 63 15.52 -0.38 -13.39
CA VAL A 63 16.97 -0.29 -13.30
C VAL A 63 17.38 1.04 -12.68
N PHE A 64 18.13 1.01 -11.59
CA PHE A 64 18.72 2.21 -11.00
C PHE A 64 19.90 2.72 -11.83
N THR A 65 20.04 4.05 -11.91
CA THR A 65 21.18 4.74 -12.52
C THR A 65 22.50 4.39 -11.83
N GLU A 66 22.48 4.35 -10.50
CA GLU A 66 23.62 4.00 -9.65
C GLU A 66 23.20 3.02 -8.54
N PRO A 67 24.16 2.28 -7.95
CA PRO A 67 23.88 1.46 -6.77
C PRO A 67 23.25 2.28 -5.63
N LEU A 68 22.30 1.69 -4.89
CA LEU A 68 21.55 2.29 -3.78
C LEU A 68 22.40 2.60 -2.53
N GLY A 69 23.37 3.49 -2.66
CA GLY A 69 24.32 3.85 -1.63
C GLY A 69 25.64 3.10 -1.73
N ARG A 70 26.68 3.63 -1.07
CA ARG A 70 28.04 3.08 -1.10
C ARG A 70 28.30 2.08 0.03
N SER A 71 27.72 2.30 1.21
CA SER A 71 27.89 1.40 2.36
C SER A 71 26.93 0.22 2.31
N ARG A 72 27.34 -0.90 2.91
CA ARG A 72 26.51 -2.11 3.02
C ARG A 72 25.20 -1.84 3.75
N GLU A 73 25.26 -1.06 4.83
CA GLU A 73 24.11 -0.73 5.67
C GLU A 73 23.05 0.08 4.91
N VAL A 74 23.48 1.09 4.15
CA VAL A 74 22.56 1.91 3.33
C VAL A 74 21.92 1.06 2.23
N LYS A 75 22.70 0.21 1.56
CA LYS A 75 22.17 -0.73 0.56
C LYS A 75 21.11 -1.63 1.17
N THR A 76 21.44 -2.30 2.27
CA THR A 76 20.51 -3.21 2.96
C THR A 76 19.23 -2.50 3.40
N ALA A 77 19.32 -1.29 3.96
CA ALA A 77 18.16 -0.51 4.38
C ALA A 77 17.27 -0.10 3.19
N LEU A 78 17.85 0.44 2.12
CA LEU A 78 17.10 0.88 0.93
C LEU A 78 16.49 -0.29 0.17
N SER A 79 17.18 -1.42 0.09
CA SER A 79 16.65 -2.63 -0.54
C SER A 79 15.55 -3.28 0.27
N GLY A 80 15.65 -3.26 1.61
CA GLY A 80 14.55 -3.64 2.48
C GLY A 80 13.33 -2.76 2.22
N LEU A 81 13.50 -1.43 2.18
CA LEU A 81 12.42 -0.47 1.95
C LEU A 81 11.78 -0.66 0.56
N PHE A 82 12.58 -0.63 -0.50
CA PHE A 82 12.09 -0.73 -1.87
C PHE A 82 11.57 -2.13 -2.20
N GLY A 83 12.15 -3.17 -1.60
CA GLY A 83 11.61 -4.52 -1.67
C GLY A 83 10.18 -4.59 -1.12
N ARG A 84 9.90 -3.92 0.00
CA ARG A 84 8.53 -3.82 0.52
C ARG A 84 7.59 -3.06 -0.43
N PHE A 85 8.06 -1.99 -1.07
CA PHE A 85 7.23 -1.21 -2.00
C PHE A 85 6.81 -2.05 -3.21
N VAL A 86 7.76 -2.76 -3.82
CA VAL A 86 7.49 -3.65 -4.97
C VAL A 86 6.64 -4.84 -4.56
N ALA A 87 6.96 -5.49 -3.44
CA ALA A 87 6.19 -6.64 -2.97
C ALA A 87 4.72 -6.28 -2.69
N ARG A 88 4.48 -5.12 -2.09
CA ARG A 88 3.12 -4.62 -1.87
C ARG A 88 2.41 -4.27 -3.19
N ALA A 89 3.09 -3.58 -4.11
CA ALA A 89 2.51 -3.27 -5.43
C ALA A 89 2.14 -4.54 -6.21
N TYR A 90 3.01 -5.55 -6.17
CA TYR A 90 2.74 -6.86 -6.75
C TYR A 90 1.55 -7.56 -6.07
N ALA A 91 1.51 -7.57 -4.74
CA ALA A 91 0.41 -8.19 -3.99
C ALA A 91 -0.94 -7.52 -4.26
N GLU A 92 -0.95 -6.20 -4.46
CA GLU A 92 -2.16 -5.45 -4.81
C GLU A 92 -2.61 -5.72 -6.24
N LYS A 93 -1.70 -5.61 -7.21
CA LYS A 93 -2.04 -5.72 -8.63
C LYS A 93 -2.32 -7.15 -9.08
N HIS A 94 -1.44 -8.08 -8.71
CA HIS A 94 -1.38 -9.42 -9.29
C HIS A 94 -1.93 -10.50 -8.35
N LEU A 95 -1.97 -10.25 -7.03
CA LEU A 95 -2.56 -11.17 -6.04
C LEU A 95 -3.92 -10.68 -5.49
N GLY A 96 -4.34 -9.46 -5.83
CA GLY A 96 -5.64 -8.90 -5.44
C GLY A 96 -5.80 -8.54 -3.96
N TYR A 97 -4.73 -8.48 -3.17
CA TYR A 97 -4.80 -8.06 -1.77
C TYR A 97 -4.95 -6.54 -1.68
N THR A 98 -6.00 -6.06 -1.02
CA THR A 98 -6.31 -4.62 -0.95
C THR A 98 -5.91 -4.02 0.39
N TYR A 99 -6.16 -4.76 1.47
CA TYR A 99 -6.00 -4.26 2.83
C TYR A 99 -4.84 -4.93 3.52
N PHE A 100 -3.97 -4.13 4.13
CA PHE A 100 -2.74 -4.58 4.78
C PHE A 100 -2.68 -4.02 6.19
N GLU A 101 -2.36 -4.88 7.14
CA GLU A 101 -1.97 -4.51 8.49
C GLU A 101 -0.53 -4.97 8.75
N THR A 102 0.33 -4.02 9.10
CA THR A 102 1.73 -4.30 9.43
C THR A 102 1.82 -5.09 10.73
N LEU A 103 2.58 -6.18 10.72
CA LEU A 103 2.81 -6.98 11.92
C LEU A 103 4.00 -6.41 12.69
N VAL A 104 3.71 -5.94 13.89
CA VAL A 104 4.70 -5.43 14.84
C VAL A 104 4.49 -6.08 16.19
N ARG A 105 5.56 -6.17 16.98
CA ARG A 105 5.46 -6.65 18.37
C ARG A 105 4.70 -5.62 19.23
N PRO A 106 3.98 -6.06 20.27
CA PRO A 106 3.81 -7.45 20.71
C PRO A 106 2.79 -8.25 19.88
N LEU A 107 2.95 -9.58 19.86
CA LEU A 107 1.92 -10.54 19.45
C LEU A 107 1.34 -11.22 20.70
N PRO A 108 0.07 -11.69 20.69
CA PRO A 108 -0.82 -11.76 19.54
C PRO A 108 -1.36 -10.39 19.11
N LYS A 109 -1.56 -10.24 17.80
CA LYS A 109 -2.21 -9.08 17.20
C LYS A 109 -3.67 -9.44 16.94
N LEU A 110 -4.58 -8.93 17.77
CA LEU A 110 -6.01 -9.06 17.55
C LEU A 110 -6.35 -8.52 16.15
N LEU A 111 -7.18 -9.23 15.39
CA LEU A 111 -7.71 -8.81 14.10
C LEU A 111 -9.16 -8.35 14.28
N THR A 112 -9.97 -9.13 14.98
CA THR A 112 -11.36 -8.81 15.35
C THR A 112 -11.70 -9.46 16.69
N ARG A 113 -12.58 -8.82 17.49
CA ARG A 113 -12.99 -9.34 18.80
C ARG A 113 -14.33 -10.08 18.82
N GLY A 114 -15.20 -9.87 17.81
CA GLY A 114 -16.53 -10.49 17.73
C GLY A 114 -16.45 -12.02 17.76
N PRO A 115 -16.24 -12.70 16.62
CA PRO A 115 -15.43 -13.91 16.64
C PRO A 115 -13.98 -13.48 16.94
N THR A 116 -13.41 -13.93 18.05
CA THR A 116 -12.02 -13.57 18.38
C THR A 116 -11.08 -14.22 17.38
N ALA A 117 -10.35 -13.40 16.63
CA ALA A 117 -9.32 -13.84 15.71
C ALA A 117 -8.09 -12.94 15.79
N GLU A 118 -6.90 -13.53 15.67
CA GLU A 118 -5.62 -12.85 15.89
C GLU A 118 -4.49 -13.46 15.07
N VAL A 119 -3.41 -12.69 14.89
CA VAL A 119 -2.13 -13.20 14.40
C VAL A 119 -1.26 -13.58 15.59
N GLN A 120 -0.88 -14.84 15.67
CA GLN A 120 0.03 -15.38 16.69
C GLN A 120 1.43 -15.60 16.13
N GLY A 121 2.44 -15.32 16.95
CA GLY A 121 3.83 -15.69 16.65
C GLY A 121 4.11 -17.08 17.22
N ILE A 122 4.50 -18.02 16.36
CA ILE A 122 4.73 -19.41 16.77
C ILE A 122 6.21 -19.73 17.04
N THR A 123 7.12 -18.86 16.59
CA THR A 123 8.56 -19.03 16.82
C THR A 123 9.20 -17.68 17.15
N ARG A 124 10.33 -17.71 17.86
CA ARG A 124 11.13 -16.51 18.12
C ARG A 124 11.80 -16.02 16.83
N GLY A 125 11.97 -14.71 16.71
CA GLY A 125 12.61 -14.06 15.56
C GLY A 125 11.80 -12.89 15.02
N ASP A 126 12.24 -12.31 13.91
CA ASP A 126 11.49 -11.26 13.22
C ASP A 126 10.14 -11.79 12.72
N LEU A 127 9.13 -10.94 12.78
CA LEU A 127 7.78 -11.23 12.31
C LEU A 127 7.70 -11.02 10.80
N PRO A 128 6.75 -11.68 10.10
CA PRO A 128 6.45 -11.31 8.73
C PRO A 128 6.04 -9.84 8.62
N ASP A 129 6.17 -9.22 7.45
CA ASP A 129 5.84 -7.79 7.28
C ASP A 129 4.34 -7.50 7.47
N TRP A 130 3.44 -8.30 6.86
CA TRP A 130 2.01 -8.00 6.84
C TRP A 130 1.11 -9.22 7.05
N VAL A 131 -0.10 -8.92 7.54
CA VAL A 131 -1.30 -9.71 7.28
C VAL A 131 -2.21 -8.90 6.34
N ALA A 132 -2.77 -9.56 5.33
CA ALA A 132 -3.51 -8.91 4.26
C ALA A 132 -4.86 -9.59 3.96
N TRP A 133 -5.80 -8.81 3.41
CA TRP A 133 -7.14 -9.26 3.02
C TRP A 133 -7.41 -8.95 1.54
N ASN A 134 -7.80 -9.99 0.80
CA ASN A 134 -8.34 -9.91 -0.54
C ASN A 134 -9.88 -10.05 -0.43
N PRO A 135 -10.64 -8.95 -0.60
CA PRO A 135 -12.10 -8.98 -0.45
C PRO A 135 -12.80 -9.75 -1.58
N SER A 136 -12.24 -9.74 -2.80
CA SER A 136 -12.84 -10.36 -3.98
C SER A 136 -12.82 -11.88 -3.90
N GLU A 137 -11.73 -12.45 -3.38
CA GLU A 137 -11.56 -13.90 -3.20
C GLU A 137 -11.88 -14.38 -1.78
N GLN A 138 -12.26 -13.45 -0.89
CA GLN A 138 -12.43 -13.69 0.54
C GLN A 138 -11.24 -14.42 1.18
N ARG A 139 -10.02 -13.95 0.88
CA ARG A 139 -8.79 -14.66 1.22
C ARG A 139 -7.88 -13.81 2.10
N ILE A 140 -7.34 -14.44 3.15
CA ILE A 140 -6.34 -13.84 4.03
C ILE A 140 -4.95 -14.29 3.57
N ALA A 141 -3.94 -13.42 3.72
CA ALA A 141 -2.55 -13.83 3.59
C ALA A 141 -1.65 -13.30 4.71
N ILE A 142 -0.58 -14.04 4.99
CA ILE A 142 0.62 -13.52 5.64
C ILE A 142 1.66 -13.31 4.56
N ILE A 143 2.22 -12.11 4.49
CA ILE A 143 3.13 -11.70 3.41
C ILE A 143 4.43 -11.19 4.02
N GLU A 144 5.55 -11.70 3.53
CA GLU A 144 6.91 -11.23 3.85
C GLU A 144 7.60 -10.76 2.59
N ALA A 145 8.26 -9.60 2.66
CA ALA A 145 9.05 -9.04 1.57
C ALA A 145 10.55 -8.98 1.92
N LYS A 146 11.40 -9.36 0.96
CA LYS A 146 12.86 -9.22 1.10
C LYS A 146 13.49 -8.61 -0.15
N GLY A 147 14.26 -7.55 0.08
CA GLY A 147 15.19 -7.03 -0.91
C GLY A 147 16.44 -7.91 -1.05
N SER A 148 16.94 -8.08 -2.28
CA SER A 148 18.20 -8.76 -2.59
C SER A 148 19.18 -7.83 -3.29
N HIS A 149 20.46 -8.04 -3.00
CA HIS A 149 21.59 -7.49 -3.74
C HIS A 149 22.52 -8.59 -4.26
N HIS A 150 22.11 -9.85 -4.14
CA HIS A 150 22.97 -10.96 -4.48
C HIS A 150 23.15 -11.02 -6.01
N PRO A 151 24.39 -11.11 -6.52
CA PRO A 151 24.64 -11.09 -7.97
C PRO A 151 23.93 -12.21 -8.74
N ALA A 152 23.77 -13.38 -8.10
CA ALA A 152 23.11 -14.55 -8.69
C ALA A 152 21.57 -14.50 -8.68
N GLY A 153 20.95 -13.43 -8.17
CA GLY A 153 19.49 -13.28 -8.12
C GLY A 153 18.88 -13.31 -6.71
N PRO A 154 17.55 -13.35 -6.57
CA PRO A 154 16.87 -13.19 -5.30
C PRO A 154 16.64 -14.50 -4.51
N TYR A 155 17.13 -15.66 -4.98
CA TYR A 155 16.88 -16.97 -4.34
C TYR A 155 17.13 -17.00 -2.82
N GLU A 156 18.32 -16.60 -2.36
CA GLU A 156 18.64 -16.61 -0.91
C GLU A 156 17.80 -15.62 -0.10
N ALA A 157 17.31 -14.55 -0.73
CA ALA A 157 16.37 -13.63 -0.09
C ALA A 157 14.99 -14.26 0.00
N LEU A 158 14.56 -15.01 -1.01
CA LEU A 158 13.31 -15.76 -1.03
C LEU A 158 13.28 -16.84 0.03
N GLU A 159 14.34 -17.65 0.18
CA GLU A 159 14.42 -18.67 1.23
C GLU A 159 14.31 -18.06 2.63
N ARG A 160 14.98 -16.93 2.87
CA ARG A 160 14.89 -16.20 4.14
C ARG A 160 13.49 -15.61 4.37
N ALA A 161 12.87 -15.04 3.34
CA ALA A 161 11.50 -14.55 3.40
C ALA A 161 10.52 -15.69 3.74
N SER A 162 10.62 -16.83 3.06
CA SER A 162 9.81 -18.03 3.30
C SER A 162 9.96 -18.55 4.73
N ALA A 163 11.20 -18.62 5.23
CA ALA A 163 11.47 -19.00 6.62
C ALA A 163 10.87 -18.03 7.65
N GLN A 164 10.83 -16.73 7.35
CA GLN A 164 10.25 -15.71 8.23
C GLN A 164 8.72 -15.72 8.19
N ALA A 165 8.12 -15.84 6.99
CA ALA A 165 6.67 -15.95 6.79
C ALA A 165 6.05 -17.12 7.58
N LYS A 166 6.80 -18.21 7.77
CA LYS A 166 6.39 -19.40 8.55
C LYS A 166 6.28 -19.15 10.06
N ARG A 167 6.74 -18.01 10.59
CA ARG A 167 6.78 -17.74 12.04
C ARG A 167 5.48 -17.19 12.61
N ALA A 168 4.48 -16.93 11.77
CA ALA A 168 3.18 -16.43 12.21
C ALA A 168 2.02 -17.21 11.60
N TRP A 169 0.90 -17.21 12.33
CA TRP A 169 -0.35 -17.90 12.00
C TRP A 169 -1.54 -17.00 12.29
N VAL A 170 -2.58 -17.13 11.47
CA VAL A 170 -3.91 -16.56 11.76
C VAL A 170 -4.70 -17.61 12.54
N VAL A 171 -5.17 -17.23 13.72
CA VAL A 171 -5.91 -18.10 14.64
C VAL A 171 -7.27 -17.47 14.91
N GLY A 172 -8.33 -18.25 14.71
CA GLY A 172 -9.71 -17.88 15.02
C GLY A 172 -10.22 -18.55 16.29
N PRO A 173 -11.54 -18.50 16.56
CA PRO A 173 -12.12 -19.01 17.81
C PRO A 173 -11.91 -20.52 18.04
N HIS A 174 -11.78 -21.29 16.96
CA HIS A 174 -11.70 -22.75 16.99
C HIS A 174 -10.32 -23.30 16.59
N GLY A 175 -9.32 -22.43 16.42
CA GLY A 175 -7.97 -22.82 16.02
C GLY A 175 -7.48 -22.09 14.78
N PRO A 176 -6.45 -22.62 14.09
CA PRO A 176 -5.91 -22.05 12.86
C PRO A 176 -6.99 -21.82 11.79
N VAL A 177 -6.93 -20.65 11.15
CA VAL A 177 -7.76 -20.29 9.99
C VAL A 177 -6.95 -20.55 8.72
N GLN A 178 -7.62 -20.77 7.59
CA GLN A 178 -7.01 -20.90 6.28
C GLN A 178 -6.53 -19.54 5.79
N PHE A 179 -5.28 -19.46 5.33
CA PHE A 179 -4.70 -18.25 4.73
C PHE A 179 -3.61 -18.65 3.74
N LYS A 180 -3.29 -17.79 2.77
CA LYS A 180 -2.10 -17.95 1.91
C LYS A 180 -0.85 -17.43 2.60
N ARG A 181 0.32 -17.93 2.24
CA ARG A 181 1.58 -17.43 2.78
C ARG A 181 2.47 -17.03 1.64
N TYR A 182 2.69 -15.73 1.45
CA TYR A 182 3.59 -15.26 0.41
C TYR A 182 4.94 -14.84 0.99
N ALA A 183 6.00 -15.33 0.38
CA ALA A 183 7.32 -14.76 0.46
C ALA A 183 7.65 -14.13 -0.90
N ILE A 184 7.95 -12.84 -0.90
CA ILE A 184 8.23 -12.07 -2.12
C ILE A 184 9.65 -11.51 -2.01
N ALA A 185 10.51 -11.90 -2.95
CA ALA A 185 11.89 -11.45 -3.00
C ALA A 185 12.14 -10.60 -4.25
N THR A 186 12.60 -9.37 -4.04
CA THR A 186 12.87 -8.41 -5.11
C THR A 186 14.36 -8.13 -5.19
N ARG A 187 14.93 -8.28 -6.38
CA ARG A 187 16.24 -7.73 -6.73
C ARG A 187 16.03 -6.59 -7.71
N TRP A 188 16.63 -5.45 -7.42
CA TRP A 188 16.59 -4.31 -8.32
C TRP A 188 17.69 -4.40 -9.38
N GLY A 189 17.39 -3.91 -10.58
CA GLY A 189 18.38 -3.75 -11.63
C GLY A 189 19.33 -2.59 -11.32
N ILE A 190 20.57 -2.68 -11.79
CA ILE A 190 21.54 -1.59 -11.75
C ILE A 190 22.11 -1.46 -13.15
N HIS A 191 22.11 -0.24 -13.69
CA HIS A 191 22.46 0.00 -15.08
C HIS A 191 23.85 -0.58 -15.41
N ASN A 192 23.91 -1.38 -16.47
CA ASN A 192 25.10 -2.12 -16.93
C ASN A 192 25.73 -3.09 -15.90
N GLN A 193 25.01 -3.49 -14.85
CA GLN A 193 25.52 -4.37 -13.79
C GLN A 193 24.60 -5.54 -13.48
N SER A 194 23.29 -5.32 -13.42
CA SER A 194 22.33 -6.36 -13.06
C SER A 194 20.93 -6.10 -13.56
N GLU A 195 20.22 -7.19 -13.84
CA GLU A 195 18.81 -7.21 -14.20
C GLU A 195 17.91 -7.24 -12.95
N PRO A 196 16.71 -6.66 -13.04
CA PRO A 196 15.70 -6.73 -11.98
C PRO A 196 14.98 -8.08 -11.97
N HIS A 197 14.76 -8.63 -10.77
CA HIS A 197 13.99 -9.87 -10.59
C HIS A 197 12.94 -9.73 -9.48
N LEU A 198 11.82 -10.41 -9.64
CA LEU A 198 10.77 -10.56 -8.64
C LEU A 198 10.40 -12.04 -8.55
N TRP A 199 10.76 -12.69 -7.45
CA TRP A 199 10.46 -14.10 -7.22
C TRP A 199 9.49 -14.26 -6.06
N VAL A 200 8.55 -15.18 -6.20
CA VAL A 200 7.46 -15.40 -5.24
C VAL A 200 7.38 -16.88 -4.87
N ASP A 201 7.21 -17.13 -3.58
CA ASP A 201 6.94 -18.43 -2.99
C ASP A 201 5.60 -18.33 -2.25
N ASP A 202 4.60 -19.09 -2.72
CA ASP A 202 3.27 -19.28 -2.12
C ASP A 202 3.12 -20.73 -1.65
N PRO A 203 3.81 -21.15 -0.58
CA PRO A 203 3.63 -22.50 -0.04
C PRO A 203 2.17 -22.73 0.33
N LEU A 204 1.67 -23.92 -0.03
CA LEU A 204 0.36 -24.39 0.40
C LEU A 204 0.27 -24.34 1.94
N VAL A 205 -0.82 -23.75 2.43
CA VAL A 205 -1.16 -23.75 3.86
C VAL A 205 -2.53 -24.39 3.99
N ASP A 206 -2.53 -25.57 4.61
CA ASP A 206 -3.77 -26.28 4.91
C ASP A 206 -4.59 -25.53 5.96
N GLY A 207 -5.91 -25.54 5.78
CA GLY A 207 -6.86 -25.01 6.74
C GLY A 207 -8.28 -25.14 6.18
N ASP A 208 -9.24 -25.32 7.08
CA ASP A 208 -10.66 -25.13 6.78
C ASP A 208 -11.09 -23.80 7.37
N SER A 209 -11.91 -23.05 6.65
CA SER A 209 -12.47 -21.82 7.18
C SER A 209 -13.87 -21.58 6.71
N ASP A 210 -14.73 -21.29 7.67
CA ASP A 210 -16.06 -20.77 7.45
C ASP A 210 -15.94 -19.41 6.73
N PRO A 211 -16.57 -19.23 5.55
CA PRO A 211 -16.60 -17.95 4.84
C PRO A 211 -17.10 -16.79 5.70
N GLU A 212 -18.04 -17.03 6.63
CA GLU A 212 -18.52 -15.98 7.54
C GLU A 212 -17.40 -15.52 8.48
N LEU A 213 -16.63 -16.45 9.04
CA LEU A 213 -15.47 -16.12 9.87
C LEU A 213 -14.42 -15.33 9.06
N LEU A 214 -14.12 -15.75 7.83
CA LEU A 214 -13.17 -15.05 6.96
C LEU A 214 -13.61 -13.63 6.67
N ALA A 215 -14.89 -13.41 6.37
CA ALA A 215 -15.44 -12.07 6.15
C ALA A 215 -15.31 -11.17 7.40
N HIS A 216 -15.56 -11.71 8.59
CA HIS A 216 -15.36 -10.97 9.85
C HIS A 216 -13.89 -10.63 10.11
N ILE A 217 -12.97 -11.55 9.81
CA ILE A 217 -11.53 -11.29 9.94
C ILE A 217 -11.10 -10.23 8.91
N GLY A 218 -11.54 -10.37 7.66
CA GLY A 218 -11.29 -9.44 6.57
C GLY A 218 -11.71 -8.01 6.91
N GLN A 219 -12.91 -7.85 7.45
CA GLN A 219 -13.40 -6.56 7.96
C GLN A 219 -12.52 -6.00 9.09
N GLY A 220 -12.02 -6.86 9.98
CA GLY A 220 -11.07 -6.46 11.01
C GLY A 220 -9.75 -5.93 10.43
N ILE A 221 -9.20 -6.61 9.42
CA ILE A 221 -7.99 -6.19 8.70
C ILE A 221 -8.23 -4.87 7.94
N GLU A 222 -9.36 -4.74 7.26
CA GLU A 222 -9.77 -3.52 6.55
C GLU A 222 -9.82 -2.30 7.49
N ARG A 223 -10.52 -2.42 8.62
CA ARG A 223 -10.61 -1.33 9.61
C ARG A 223 -9.24 -0.95 10.18
N ARG A 224 -8.37 -1.92 10.40
CA ARG A 224 -6.99 -1.67 10.87
C ARG A 224 -6.15 -0.98 9.81
N HIS A 225 -6.26 -1.42 8.57
CA HIS A 225 -5.63 -0.79 7.42
C HIS A 225 -6.01 0.69 7.34
N TYR A 226 -7.30 1.01 7.35
CA TYR A 226 -7.78 2.39 7.34
C TYR A 226 -7.33 3.19 8.56
N ALA A 227 -7.43 2.63 9.76
CA ALA A 227 -6.99 3.31 10.97
C ALA A 227 -5.49 3.64 10.93
N SER A 228 -4.65 2.72 10.43
CA SER A 228 -3.21 2.93 10.30
C SER A 228 -2.89 4.06 9.30
N LEU A 229 -3.57 4.09 8.14
CA LEU A 229 -3.43 5.18 7.17
C LEU A 229 -3.90 6.53 7.74
N LEU A 230 -5.09 6.57 8.35
CA LEU A 230 -5.66 7.77 8.95
C LEU A 230 -4.76 8.33 10.05
N LYS A 231 -4.19 7.45 10.88
CA LYS A 231 -3.21 7.84 11.89
C LYS A 231 -1.98 8.49 11.25
N GLY A 232 -1.45 7.89 10.17
CA GLY A 232 -0.35 8.45 9.39
C GLY A 232 -0.68 9.85 8.86
N LEU A 233 -1.91 10.06 8.39
CA LEU A 233 -2.43 11.32 7.86
C LEU A 233 -2.85 12.34 8.93
N GLY A 234 -2.73 12.02 10.23
CA GLY A 234 -3.04 12.92 11.34
C GLY A 234 -4.48 12.87 11.86
N HIS A 235 -5.33 11.98 11.33
CA HIS A 235 -6.71 11.77 11.77
C HIS A 235 -6.77 10.81 12.98
N ILE A 236 -6.10 11.20 14.07
CA ILE A 236 -5.82 10.32 15.22
C ILE A 236 -7.10 9.85 15.93
N GLU A 237 -8.08 10.74 16.16
CA GLU A 237 -9.30 10.40 16.89
C GLU A 237 -10.22 9.46 16.08
N LEU A 238 -10.34 9.70 14.76
CA LEU A 238 -11.05 8.78 13.89
C LEU A 238 -10.37 7.41 13.82
N ALA A 239 -9.03 7.37 13.69
CA ALA A 239 -8.28 6.12 13.73
C ALA A 239 -8.49 5.35 15.04
N LYS A 240 -8.47 6.05 16.18
CA LYS A 240 -8.76 5.44 17.50
C LYS A 240 -10.17 4.89 17.57
N ALA A 241 -11.17 5.62 17.10
CA ALA A 241 -12.56 5.18 17.13
C ALA A 241 -12.78 3.92 16.26
N ILE A 242 -12.18 3.86 15.07
CA ILE A 242 -12.22 2.67 14.20
C ILE A 242 -11.54 1.46 14.88
N ILE A 243 -10.38 1.65 15.51
CA ILE A 243 -9.73 0.57 16.28
C ILE A 243 -10.57 0.14 17.49
N GLY A 244 -11.21 1.09 18.17
CA GLY A 244 -12.14 0.82 19.27
C GLY A 244 -13.28 -0.09 18.83
N LEU A 245 -13.89 0.20 17.67
CA LEU A 245 -14.89 -0.64 17.03
C LEU A 245 -14.36 -2.02 16.66
N THR A 246 -13.18 -2.13 16.05
CA THR A 246 -12.56 -3.43 15.71
C THR A 246 -12.29 -4.29 16.94
N ASN A 247 -11.97 -3.67 18.07
CA ASN A 247 -11.69 -4.33 19.34
C ASN A 247 -12.92 -4.45 20.25
N ALA A 248 -14.11 -4.05 19.79
CA ALA A 248 -15.31 -4.01 20.60
C ALA A 248 -15.82 -5.44 20.87
N PRO A 249 -16.09 -5.82 22.13
CA PRO A 249 -16.85 -7.04 22.39
C PRO A 249 -18.30 -6.89 21.89
N PRO A 250 -19.01 -8.01 21.62
CA PRO A 250 -20.36 -7.98 21.04
C PRO A 250 -21.35 -7.05 21.78
N GLY A 251 -21.28 -6.98 23.11
CA GLY A 251 -22.21 -6.19 23.92
C GLY A 251 -22.09 -4.66 23.83
N VAL A 252 -21.03 -4.12 23.20
CA VAL A 252 -20.82 -2.67 23.07
C VAL A 252 -20.50 -2.25 21.63
N ILE A 253 -20.69 -3.14 20.67
CA ILE A 253 -20.32 -2.90 19.27
C ILE A 253 -21.10 -1.75 18.65
N GLU A 254 -22.38 -1.60 19.00
CA GLU A 254 -23.24 -0.51 18.53
C GLU A 254 -22.77 0.85 19.06
N ASP A 255 -22.42 0.93 20.34
CA ASP A 255 -21.89 2.16 20.95
C ASP A 255 -20.56 2.57 20.30
N GLN A 256 -19.67 1.60 20.08
CA GLN A 256 -18.39 1.84 19.39
C GLN A 256 -18.60 2.22 17.92
N ARG A 257 -19.62 1.67 17.26
CA ARG A 257 -19.99 2.04 15.89
C ARG A 257 -20.47 3.48 15.83
N ASN A 258 -21.37 3.86 16.73
CA ASN A 258 -21.86 5.25 16.83
C ASN A 258 -20.70 6.22 17.10
N ALA A 259 -19.78 5.88 18.01
CA ALA A 259 -18.59 6.68 18.25
C ALA A 259 -17.69 6.84 17.01
N ALA A 260 -17.51 5.77 16.22
CA ALA A 260 -16.76 5.83 14.96
C ALA A 260 -17.47 6.68 13.89
N ILE A 261 -18.80 6.58 13.78
CA ILE A 261 -19.61 7.42 12.89
C ILE A 261 -19.50 8.89 13.28
N ASP A 262 -19.57 9.21 14.57
CA ASP A 262 -19.49 10.59 15.05
C ASP A 262 -18.09 11.18 14.88
N ALA A 263 -17.04 10.36 15.09
CA ALA A 263 -15.68 10.73 14.74
C ALA A 263 -15.53 10.99 13.23
N LEU A 264 -16.17 10.18 12.37
CA LEU A 264 -16.15 10.37 10.92
C LEU A 264 -16.89 11.65 10.50
N LYS A 265 -18.02 11.97 11.13
CA LYS A 265 -18.75 13.25 10.95
C LYS A 265 -17.91 14.45 11.37
N SER A 266 -17.12 14.31 12.42
CA SER A 266 -16.27 15.39 12.94
C SER A 266 -14.97 15.56 12.13
N ALA A 267 -14.53 14.51 11.41
CA ALA A 267 -13.34 14.58 10.58
C ALA A 267 -13.57 15.54 9.39
N THR A 268 -12.60 16.44 9.17
CA THR A 268 -12.62 17.35 8.03
C THR A 268 -12.52 16.55 6.73
N ALA A 269 -13.50 16.73 5.86
CA ALA A 269 -13.49 16.15 4.53
C ALA A 269 -12.91 17.16 3.53
N LEU A 270 -12.07 16.65 2.64
CA LEU A 270 -11.47 17.39 1.54
C LEU A 270 -12.12 16.91 0.24
N ASN A 271 -12.30 17.83 -0.71
CA ASN A 271 -12.87 17.50 -2.00
C ASN A 271 -11.76 17.03 -2.94
N ALA A 272 -11.85 15.76 -3.33
CA ALA A 272 -11.01 15.15 -4.31
C ALA A 272 -11.63 15.25 -5.70
N ARG A 273 -10.99 15.99 -6.60
CA ARG A 273 -11.37 16.00 -8.02
C ARG A 273 -11.00 14.67 -8.71
N ASP A 274 -11.93 13.94 -9.31
CA ASP A 274 -11.54 12.76 -10.10
C ASP A 274 -10.49 13.14 -11.19
N PRO A 275 -9.29 12.52 -11.22
CA PRO A 275 -8.26 12.80 -12.21
C PRO A 275 -8.70 12.54 -13.66
N GLY A 276 -9.73 11.71 -13.87
CA GLY A 276 -10.30 11.42 -15.18
C GLY A 276 -11.49 12.31 -15.58
N ALA A 277 -11.98 13.17 -14.67
CA ALA A 277 -13.15 14.00 -14.94
C ALA A 277 -12.79 15.27 -15.74
N PRO A 278 -13.70 15.75 -16.62
CA PRO A 278 -13.53 17.03 -17.31
C PRO A 278 -13.22 18.18 -16.35
N ALA A 279 -12.52 19.21 -16.87
CA ALA A 279 -12.15 20.43 -16.12
C ALA A 279 -13.35 21.18 -15.50
N ASP A 280 -14.57 20.83 -15.89
CA ASP A 280 -15.81 21.51 -15.55
C ASP A 280 -16.79 20.61 -14.75
N ALA A 281 -16.41 19.36 -14.46
CA ALA A 281 -17.24 18.44 -13.68
C ALA A 281 -17.20 18.79 -12.18
N ASP A 282 -18.38 18.95 -11.58
CA ASP A 282 -18.59 19.32 -10.17
C ASP A 282 -18.58 18.11 -9.21
N ASP A 283 -18.28 16.91 -9.74
CA ASP A 283 -18.40 15.63 -9.04
C ASP A 283 -17.13 15.29 -8.25
N GLY A 284 -16.79 16.12 -7.25
CA GLY A 284 -15.71 15.83 -6.32
C GLY A 284 -16.05 14.64 -5.40
N VAL A 285 -15.10 13.72 -5.22
CA VAL A 285 -15.20 12.65 -4.20
C VAL A 285 -14.84 13.23 -2.84
N SER A 286 -15.72 13.07 -1.85
CA SER A 286 -15.42 13.47 -0.47
C SER A 286 -14.40 12.51 0.15
N VAL A 287 -13.25 13.03 0.59
CA VAL A 287 -12.13 12.24 1.09
C VAL A 287 -11.73 12.67 2.49
N ILE A 288 -11.47 11.72 3.38
CA ILE A 288 -10.80 11.98 4.66
C ILE A 288 -9.31 11.77 4.47
N GLY A 289 -8.54 12.86 4.52
CA GLY A 289 -7.16 12.83 4.10
C GLY A 289 -6.35 14.04 4.54
N ALA A 290 -5.15 14.17 3.97
CA ALA A 290 -4.27 15.30 4.17
C ALA A 290 -3.44 15.55 2.91
N TYR A 291 -2.97 16.79 2.76
CA TYR A 291 -1.98 17.10 1.73
C TYR A 291 -0.59 16.64 2.20
N VAL A 292 0.09 15.86 1.37
CA VAL A 292 1.43 15.34 1.62
C VAL A 292 2.41 16.07 0.70
N THR A 293 3.49 16.58 1.25
CA THR A 293 4.59 17.26 0.53
C THR A 293 5.92 16.60 0.82
N ARG A 294 6.93 16.89 -0.01
CA ARG A 294 8.29 16.35 0.15
C ARG A 294 8.88 16.49 1.56
N GLY A 295 8.48 17.52 2.31
CA GLY A 295 9.00 17.80 3.65
C GLY A 295 8.09 17.43 4.82
N ALA A 296 6.77 17.32 4.61
CA ALA A 296 5.81 17.08 5.69
C ALA A 296 4.39 16.75 5.18
N ILE A 297 3.58 16.22 6.09
CA ILE A 297 2.12 16.21 5.98
C ILE A 297 1.62 17.59 6.42
N LEU A 298 0.86 18.25 5.56
CA LEU A 298 0.22 19.53 5.84
C LEU A 298 -1.07 19.28 6.63
N HIS A 299 -1.41 20.20 7.53
CA HIS A 299 -2.48 20.00 8.50
C HIS A 299 -3.81 19.57 7.83
N PRO A 300 -4.49 18.54 8.39
CA PRO A 300 -5.70 17.95 7.81
C PRO A 300 -6.97 18.81 7.98
N GLU A 301 -6.88 19.95 8.65
CA GLU A 301 -8.03 20.72 9.16
C GLU A 301 -8.61 21.73 8.16
N ALA A 302 -7.95 21.95 7.02
CA ALA A 302 -8.46 22.83 5.98
C ALA A 302 -7.92 22.44 4.59
N ASP A 303 -8.70 22.73 3.56
CA ASP A 303 -8.19 22.70 2.19
C ASP A 303 -7.11 23.78 2.02
N LEU A 304 -6.16 23.54 1.11
CA LEU A 304 -5.10 24.50 0.82
C LEU A 304 -5.69 25.72 0.14
N SER A 305 -5.45 26.89 0.74
CA SER A 305 -5.78 28.17 0.13
C SER A 305 -5.05 28.33 -1.21
N GLU A 306 -5.63 29.08 -2.15
CA GLU A 306 -4.99 29.36 -3.44
C GLU A 306 -3.58 29.94 -3.28
N ARG A 307 -3.42 30.83 -2.28
CA ARG A 307 -2.12 31.40 -1.90
C ARG A 307 -1.10 30.33 -1.48
N ASP A 308 -1.52 29.35 -0.68
CA ASP A 308 -0.65 28.26 -0.24
C ASP A 308 -0.30 27.35 -1.42
N ARG A 309 -1.26 27.06 -2.31
CA ARG A 309 -1.03 26.28 -3.53
C ARG A 309 0.02 26.94 -4.42
N THR A 310 -0.12 28.24 -4.73
CA THR A 310 0.88 28.99 -5.50
C THR A 310 2.25 28.96 -4.83
N ARG A 311 2.29 29.17 -3.51
CA ARG A 311 3.56 29.15 -2.76
C ARG A 311 4.23 27.78 -2.79
N PHE A 312 3.47 26.68 -2.71
CA PHE A 312 4.03 25.34 -2.81
C PHE A 312 4.53 25.01 -4.22
N GLU A 313 3.87 25.53 -5.25
CA GLU A 313 4.32 25.44 -6.64
C GLU A 313 5.64 26.20 -6.85
N GLU A 314 5.74 27.44 -6.36
CA GLU A 314 6.98 28.24 -6.38
C GLU A 314 8.14 27.54 -5.66
N LEU A 315 7.86 26.88 -4.55
CA LEU A 315 8.84 26.11 -3.77
C LEU A 315 9.12 24.71 -4.35
N GLY A 316 8.43 24.30 -5.42
CA GLY A 316 8.58 22.97 -6.02
C GLY A 316 8.19 21.81 -5.09
N LEU A 317 7.35 22.07 -4.08
CA LEU A 317 6.97 21.09 -3.05
C LEU A 317 5.84 20.15 -3.47
N LYS A 318 5.09 20.49 -4.52
CA LYS A 318 4.06 19.67 -5.19
C LYS A 318 3.16 18.91 -4.20
N PRO A 319 2.28 19.61 -3.46
CA PRO A 319 1.40 18.99 -2.48
C PRO A 319 0.45 18.03 -3.18
N THR A 320 0.36 16.80 -2.67
CA THR A 320 -0.52 15.75 -3.18
C THR A 320 -1.55 15.44 -2.11
N LEU A 321 -2.84 15.57 -2.42
CA LEU A 321 -3.87 15.14 -1.48
C LEU A 321 -3.95 13.61 -1.48
N VAL A 322 -3.81 13.04 -0.29
CA VAL A 322 -3.88 11.61 -0.03
C VAL A 322 -4.97 11.38 1.01
N GLY A 323 -5.85 10.42 0.77
CA GLY A 323 -6.86 10.05 1.75
C GLY A 323 -7.70 8.87 1.31
N ILE A 324 -8.72 8.58 2.12
CA ILE A 324 -9.68 7.50 1.90
C ILE A 324 -11.04 8.12 1.59
N PRO A 325 -11.77 7.67 0.55
CA PRO A 325 -13.13 8.10 0.31
C PRO A 325 -13.98 7.95 1.55
N ARG A 326 -14.73 9.00 1.90
CA ARG A 326 -15.56 9.05 3.10
C ARG A 326 -16.59 7.91 3.13
N GLU A 327 -17.15 7.58 1.97
CA GLU A 327 -18.09 6.47 1.81
C GLU A 327 -17.45 5.11 2.15
N ARG A 328 -16.21 4.85 1.71
CA ARG A 328 -15.50 3.60 2.02
C ARG A 328 -15.29 3.45 3.53
N LEU A 329 -14.92 4.54 4.22
CA LEU A 329 -14.82 4.56 5.68
C LEU A 329 -16.17 4.28 6.35
N GLN A 330 -17.24 4.89 5.84
CA GLN A 330 -18.58 4.67 6.35
C GLN A 330 -19.02 3.20 6.18
N ASN A 331 -18.82 2.62 5.00
CA ASN A 331 -19.14 1.22 4.70
C ASN A 331 -18.36 0.27 5.62
N SER A 332 -17.07 0.53 5.83
CA SER A 332 -16.21 -0.21 6.77
C SER A 332 -16.74 -0.16 8.20
N ILE A 333 -17.16 1.02 8.67
CA ILE A 333 -17.72 1.21 10.02
C ILE A 333 -19.05 0.48 10.16
N LEU A 334 -19.92 0.56 9.15
CA LEU A 334 -21.22 -0.12 9.12
C LEU A 334 -21.12 -1.64 8.91
N GLY A 335 -19.99 -2.11 8.39
CA GLY A 335 -19.79 -3.49 8.01
C GLY A 335 -20.49 -3.93 6.74
N GLN A 336 -20.68 -2.97 5.84
CA GLN A 336 -21.11 -3.21 4.49
C GLN A 336 -19.82 -3.46 3.70
N GLY A 337 -19.58 -4.72 3.32
CA GLY A 337 -18.36 -5.12 2.63
C GLY A 337 -18.13 -4.32 1.35
N ASP A 338 -16.86 -4.19 0.97
CA ASP A 338 -16.49 -3.45 -0.22
C ASP A 338 -16.69 -4.32 -1.46
N ALA A 339 -17.62 -3.95 -2.35
CA ALA A 339 -17.67 -4.53 -3.69
C ALA A 339 -16.43 -4.04 -4.45
N GLY A 340 -15.61 -4.97 -4.92
CA GLY A 340 -14.24 -4.71 -5.35
C GLY A 340 -13.99 -3.61 -6.40
N SER A 341 -12.70 -3.26 -6.45
CA SER A 341 -11.97 -2.39 -7.37
C SER A 341 -12.05 -0.88 -7.15
N ASP A 342 -10.87 -0.28 -7.38
CA ASP A 342 -10.46 1.11 -7.27
C ASP A 342 -10.67 1.75 -5.89
N ALA A 343 -9.75 1.41 -4.98
CA ALA A 343 -9.31 2.42 -4.04
C ALA A 343 -8.82 3.62 -4.87
N VAL A 344 -9.68 4.62 -5.06
CA VAL A 344 -9.31 5.91 -5.63
C VAL A 344 -8.41 6.58 -4.60
N TYR A 345 -7.14 6.15 -4.55
CA TYR A 345 -6.04 6.98 -4.11
C TYR A 345 -5.92 8.05 -5.17
N ALA A 346 -6.76 9.08 -5.05
CA ALA A 346 -6.79 10.15 -6.01
C ALA A 346 -5.41 10.81 -6.02
N LYS A 347 -4.63 10.59 -7.08
CA LYS A 347 -3.59 11.55 -7.46
C LYS A 347 -4.33 12.80 -7.90
N LEU A 348 -4.69 13.63 -6.93
CA LEU A 348 -5.22 14.94 -7.18
C LEU A 348 -4.06 15.82 -7.58
N ALA A 349 -3.73 15.75 -8.85
CA ALA A 349 -2.95 16.78 -9.48
C ALA A 349 -3.72 18.09 -9.28
N ILE A 350 -3.22 18.94 -8.37
CA ILE A 350 -3.37 20.39 -8.54
C ILE A 350 -2.82 20.68 -9.95
N PRO A 351 -3.56 21.43 -10.79
CA PRO A 351 -3.48 21.31 -12.24
C PRO A 351 -2.09 21.67 -12.74
N ASN A 352 -1.41 20.72 -13.36
CA ASN A 352 -0.44 20.91 -14.45
C ASN A 352 0.23 19.60 -14.93
N VAL A 353 -0.40 18.43 -14.78
CA VAL A 353 0.01 17.22 -15.52
C VAL A 353 -1.22 16.36 -15.81
N ILE A 354 -1.75 16.47 -17.03
CA ILE A 354 -2.71 15.51 -17.59
C ILE A 354 -1.89 14.34 -18.15
N VAL A 355 -2.14 13.12 -17.66
CA VAL A 355 -1.63 11.90 -18.30
C VAL A 355 -2.83 11.19 -18.91
N ASP A 356 -2.90 11.20 -20.24
CA ASP A 356 -3.83 10.39 -21.02
C ASP A 356 -3.43 8.89 -20.94
N ARG A 357 -4.45 8.02 -21.01
CA ARG A 357 -4.40 6.56 -21.08
C ARG A 357 -3.50 5.99 -22.20
N SER A 358 -2.96 6.81 -23.10
CA SER A 358 -2.02 6.38 -24.15
C SER A 358 -0.52 6.50 -23.79
N GLY A 359 -0.14 7.07 -22.65
CA GLY A 359 1.26 7.07 -22.20
C GLY A 359 2.24 7.91 -23.04
N VAL A 360 1.78 8.89 -23.82
CA VAL A 360 2.65 9.82 -24.56
C VAL A 360 2.70 11.19 -23.89
N VAL A 361 3.89 11.61 -23.48
CA VAL A 361 4.19 12.98 -23.00
C VAL A 361 4.34 13.89 -24.21
N ILE A 362 3.44 14.86 -24.40
CA ILE A 362 3.66 15.98 -25.32
C ILE A 362 3.69 17.29 -24.53
N GLN A 363 4.88 17.86 -24.39
CA GLN A 363 5.04 19.31 -24.42
C GLN A 363 6.27 19.69 -25.24
N ARG A 364 6.05 20.00 -26.52
CA ARG A 364 6.83 21.00 -27.25
C ARG A 364 5.85 22.05 -27.75
N SER A 365 5.90 23.23 -27.16
CA SER A 365 5.46 24.45 -27.84
C SER A 365 6.65 25.39 -27.86
N ARG A 366 7.30 25.46 -29.02
CA ARG A 366 8.20 26.54 -29.39
C ARG A 366 7.38 27.83 -29.32
N ARG A 367 7.88 28.82 -28.58
CA ARG A 367 7.53 30.23 -28.83
C ARG A 367 7.75 30.49 -30.32
N THR A 368 6.69 30.93 -30.98
CA THR A 368 6.75 31.70 -32.21
C THR A 368 7.67 32.90 -31.98
N ALA A 369 8.71 32.98 -32.78
CA ALA A 369 9.40 34.23 -33.04
C ALA A 369 8.58 34.96 -34.09
N GLU A 370 8.00 36.10 -33.73
CA GLU A 370 7.63 37.21 -34.62
C GLU A 370 7.22 38.37 -33.72
N GLU A 371 8.19 39.24 -33.42
CA GLU A 371 8.04 40.69 -33.15
C GLU A 371 9.43 41.28 -32.85
N THR A 372 10.30 41.31 -33.88
CA THR A 372 10.98 42.51 -34.40
C THR A 372 11.82 42.14 -35.62
#